data_AF-A0A7T3RBE8-F1
#
_entry.id   AF-A0A7T3RBE8-F1
#
_cell.length_a   1.000
_cell.length_b   1.000
_cell.length_c   1.000
_cell.angle_alpha   90.00
_cell.angle_beta   90.00
_cell.angle_gamma   90.00
#
_symmetry.space_group_name_H-M   'P 1'
#
loop_
_entity.id
_entity.type
_entity.pdbx_description
1 polymer ?
#
loop_
_entity_poly.entity_id
_entity_poly.type
_entity_poly.pdbx_seq_one_letter_code
_entity_poly.pdbx_strand_id
1 'polypeptide(L)'
;MDYINRAAEKLAKEAVETYKSILVTGARQTGKSTMLEELFPDRKVVTFDDQFAEDQAKNNPTEFIDLNPPPVTYDEVQYVPSLFRYIKIACDASKDTGLFCLTGSQPFKLMKAASESLAGRVSIIELSTLSLREMQKTDFDQSFVPTMEYVKARQKSAKKPENIWSIIHRGGYPALQNPKMNWERFFSDYIKTYLERDVRALSAVQDLDTFRRFMIACAARTGQMLNYSNIASEISKDADTVKNWISILETSGIIYILEPYCPSVPIMAATSNLMDSIGNPNGRVSVKLQRNYFSKDSTDKYVGRAIRNTHTVGNVLQLVANKVPQLDIGTVYSVCDALEKVVTESLGGGNSVNCLNLGLFYISCKGSTDGKSSTPEITVKFIPSDLTKTAISKVTVEQTGYSEPQATIAQIQDIDTGGTDRVLTIKGSVQITGKKLLIGGDDSGIWFAPATGDNYVIDETGADWVKVTATLSVNKPGTLLFPLPKELTAGNYRIVLKTRCTSSLHYKRKELVTTISDAVTVKEAS
;
A
#
# COMPACT_ATOMS: atom_id res chain seq x y z
N MET A 1 -18.95 -17.73 -35.41
CA MET A 1 -19.79 -17.39 -34.25
C MET A 1 -20.25 -15.98 -34.49
N ASP A 2 -21.55 -15.71 -34.41
CA ASP A 2 -22.07 -14.39 -34.76
C ASP A 2 -21.56 -13.35 -33.76
N TYR A 3 -21.24 -12.17 -34.25
CA TYR A 3 -20.85 -11.05 -33.41
C TYR A 3 -21.98 -10.71 -32.42
N ILE A 4 -21.60 -10.40 -31.18
CA ILE A 4 -22.54 -9.98 -30.13
C ILE A 4 -22.31 -8.50 -29.88
N ASN A 5 -23.33 -7.70 -30.20
CA ASN A 5 -23.30 -6.26 -30.02
C ASN A 5 -22.94 -5.92 -28.56
N ARG A 6 -21.99 -4.99 -28.42
CA ARG A 6 -21.46 -4.57 -27.13
C ARG A 6 -22.18 -3.32 -26.65
N ALA A 7 -22.46 -3.27 -25.36
CA ALA A 7 -23.04 -2.08 -24.74
C ALA A 7 -22.12 -0.85 -24.89
N ALA A 8 -20.81 -1.07 -24.99
CA ALA A 8 -19.80 -0.03 -25.16
C ALA A 8 -19.76 0.56 -26.59
N GLU A 9 -20.43 -0.04 -27.58
CA GLU A 9 -20.39 0.44 -28.97
C GLU A 9 -20.95 1.85 -29.13
N LYS A 10 -22.04 2.16 -28.42
CA LYS A 10 -22.66 3.48 -28.46
C LYS A 10 -21.66 4.54 -27.98
N LEU A 11 -21.00 4.28 -26.85
CA LEU A 11 -19.96 5.16 -26.30
C LEU A 11 -18.78 5.29 -27.24
N ALA A 12 -18.35 4.21 -27.90
CA ALA A 12 -17.25 4.25 -28.87
C ALA A 12 -17.59 5.11 -30.09
N LYS A 13 -18.80 4.99 -30.65
CA LYS A 13 -19.27 5.83 -31.76
C LYS A 13 -19.30 7.31 -31.37
N GLU A 14 -19.94 7.63 -30.25
CA GLU A 14 -20.01 9.01 -29.72
C GLU A 14 -18.60 9.57 -29.44
N ALA A 15 -17.70 8.76 -28.90
CA ALA A 15 -16.35 9.18 -28.57
C ALA A 15 -15.49 9.47 -29.80
N VAL A 16 -15.62 8.69 -30.88
CA VAL A 16 -14.90 8.93 -32.14
C VAL A 16 -15.33 10.25 -32.78
N GLU A 17 -16.59 10.64 -32.65
CA GLU A 17 -17.09 11.91 -33.18
C GLU A 17 -16.64 13.12 -32.35
N THR A 18 -16.41 12.94 -31.06
CA THR A 18 -16.17 14.05 -30.10
C THR A 18 -14.73 14.21 -29.63
N TYR A 19 -13.92 13.15 -29.63
CA TYR A 19 -12.53 13.17 -29.18
C TYR A 19 -11.55 12.96 -30.34
N LYS A 20 -10.31 13.42 -30.17
CA LYS A 20 -9.24 13.18 -31.16
C LYS A 20 -8.86 11.71 -31.25
N SER A 21 -8.94 11.02 -30.13
CA SER A 21 -8.59 9.60 -30.03
C SER A 21 -9.51 8.88 -29.05
N ILE A 22 -9.67 7.58 -29.26
CA ILE A 22 -10.31 6.69 -28.30
C ILE A 22 -9.31 5.63 -27.85
N LEU A 23 -9.37 5.25 -26.58
CA LEU A 23 -8.57 4.16 -26.01
C LEU A 23 -9.51 3.13 -25.37
N VAL A 24 -9.62 1.97 -26.00
CA VAL A 24 -10.39 0.84 -25.48
C VAL A 24 -9.47 -0.06 -24.65
N THR A 25 -9.68 -0.08 -23.35
CA THR A 25 -8.91 -0.90 -22.41
C THR A 25 -9.73 -2.09 -21.92
N GLY A 26 -9.09 -3.05 -21.26
CA GLY A 26 -9.78 -4.18 -20.61
C GLY A 26 -9.00 -5.48 -20.76
N ALA A 27 -9.41 -6.49 -20.01
CA ALA A 27 -8.72 -7.78 -19.96
C ALA A 27 -8.52 -8.43 -21.34
N ARG A 28 -7.54 -9.34 -21.45
CA ARG A 28 -7.33 -10.11 -22.68
C ARG A 28 -8.59 -10.89 -23.04
N GLN A 29 -8.82 -11.10 -24.33
CA GLN A 29 -9.96 -11.89 -24.84
C GLN A 29 -11.37 -11.33 -24.53
N THR A 30 -11.49 -10.07 -24.07
CA THR A 30 -12.80 -9.41 -23.91
C THR A 30 -13.39 -8.90 -25.23
N GLY A 31 -12.67 -8.99 -26.36
CA GLY A 31 -13.16 -8.61 -27.70
C GLY A 31 -13.00 -7.14 -28.05
N LYS A 32 -11.93 -6.48 -27.59
CA LYS A 32 -11.64 -5.05 -27.85
C LYS A 32 -11.42 -4.77 -29.34
N SER A 33 -10.45 -5.46 -29.95
CA SER A 33 -10.07 -5.30 -31.35
C SER A 33 -11.25 -5.66 -32.26
N THR A 34 -11.92 -6.78 -31.98
CA THR A 34 -13.12 -7.21 -32.71
C THR A 34 -14.25 -6.17 -32.67
N MET A 35 -14.49 -5.52 -31.52
CA MET A 35 -15.50 -4.47 -31.42
C MET A 35 -15.15 -3.27 -32.30
N LEU A 36 -13.88 -2.84 -32.32
CA LEU A 36 -13.47 -1.69 -33.13
C LEU A 36 -13.43 -2.00 -34.63
N GLU A 37 -13.02 -3.22 -35.01
CA GLU A 37 -13.06 -3.70 -36.40
C GLU A 37 -14.49 -3.75 -36.94
N GLU A 38 -15.44 -4.24 -36.15
CA GLU A 38 -16.85 -4.28 -36.54
C GLU A 38 -17.45 -2.87 -36.65
N LEU A 39 -17.11 -1.98 -35.73
CA LEU A 39 -17.61 -0.60 -35.72
C LEU A 39 -17.04 0.27 -36.84
N PHE A 40 -15.77 0.03 -37.21
CA PHE A 40 -15.02 0.89 -38.12
C PHE A 40 -14.23 0.04 -39.13
N PRO A 41 -14.92 -0.73 -40.00
CA PRO A 41 -14.27 -1.69 -40.90
C PRO A 41 -13.34 -1.05 -41.93
N ASP A 42 -13.57 0.21 -42.27
CA ASP A 42 -12.75 0.94 -43.25
C ASP A 42 -11.44 1.50 -42.65
N ARG A 43 -11.21 1.36 -41.34
CA ARG A 43 -9.99 1.83 -40.70
C ARG A 43 -8.86 0.81 -40.87
N LYS A 44 -7.68 1.31 -41.24
CA LYS A 44 -6.45 0.50 -41.19
C LYS A 44 -6.18 0.06 -39.75
N VAL A 45 -5.90 -1.22 -39.55
CA VAL A 45 -5.50 -1.78 -38.25
C VAL A 45 -4.02 -2.12 -38.30
N VAL A 46 -3.26 -1.64 -37.31
CA VAL A 46 -1.86 -2.01 -37.09
C VAL A 46 -1.75 -2.59 -35.69
N THR A 47 -1.27 -3.83 -35.58
CA THR A 47 -1.13 -4.52 -34.30
C THR A 47 0.32 -4.56 -33.86
N PHE A 48 0.56 -4.28 -32.58
CA PHE A 48 1.89 -4.38 -31.97
C PHE A 48 2.18 -5.76 -31.37
N ASP A 49 1.30 -6.76 -31.59
CA ASP A 49 1.70 -8.16 -31.47
C ASP A 49 2.65 -8.56 -32.62
N ASP A 50 2.68 -7.81 -33.73
CA ASP A 50 3.72 -7.93 -34.76
C ASP A 50 4.99 -7.19 -34.32
N GLN A 51 6.07 -7.96 -34.09
CA GLN A 51 7.36 -7.45 -33.66
C GLN A 51 7.93 -6.41 -34.64
N PHE A 52 7.68 -6.56 -35.94
CA PHE A 52 8.19 -5.60 -36.92
C PHE A 52 7.53 -4.24 -36.77
N ALA A 53 6.20 -4.20 -36.64
CA ALA A 53 5.46 -2.97 -36.37
C ALA A 53 5.83 -2.35 -35.02
N GLU A 54 6.02 -3.18 -33.99
CA GLU A 54 6.49 -2.74 -32.67
C GLU A 54 7.86 -2.07 -32.74
N ASP A 55 8.84 -2.72 -33.38
CA ASP A 55 10.20 -2.21 -33.52
C ASP A 55 10.26 -0.95 -34.37
N GLN A 56 9.48 -0.88 -35.45
CA GLN A 56 9.39 0.31 -36.29
C GLN A 56 8.83 1.50 -35.51
N ALA A 57 7.73 1.29 -34.76
CA ALA A 57 7.13 2.34 -33.95
C ALA A 57 8.02 2.79 -32.77
N LYS A 58 8.84 1.88 -32.22
CA LYS A 58 9.81 2.22 -31.16
C LYS A 58 11.00 3.02 -31.68
N ASN A 59 11.57 2.60 -32.80
CA ASN A 59 12.83 3.14 -33.31
C ASN A 59 12.63 4.38 -34.18
N ASN A 60 11.58 4.41 -35.01
CA ASN A 60 11.28 5.50 -35.95
C ASN A 60 9.81 5.95 -35.86
N PRO A 61 9.34 6.44 -34.71
CA PRO A 61 7.92 6.74 -34.46
C PRO A 61 7.31 7.80 -35.39
N THR A 62 8.07 8.80 -35.83
CA THR A 62 7.58 9.82 -36.77
C THR A 62 7.24 9.20 -38.12
N GLU A 63 8.21 8.49 -38.71
CA GLU A 63 8.02 7.79 -39.99
C GLU A 63 6.93 6.72 -39.88
N PHE A 64 6.85 6.03 -38.74
CA PHE A 64 5.79 5.06 -38.48
C PHE A 64 4.39 5.68 -38.58
N ILE A 65 4.18 6.88 -38.01
CA ILE A 65 2.88 7.59 -38.14
C ILE A 65 2.65 8.04 -39.59
N ASP A 66 3.68 8.49 -40.30
CA ASP A 66 3.54 8.92 -41.70
C ASP A 66 3.15 7.75 -42.62
N LEU A 67 3.67 6.54 -42.35
CA LEU A 67 3.31 5.30 -43.07
C LEU A 67 1.95 4.72 -42.65
N ASN A 68 1.43 5.14 -41.50
CA ASN A 68 0.17 4.70 -40.92
C ASN A 68 -0.70 5.91 -40.53
N PRO A 69 -1.07 6.77 -41.49
CA PRO A 69 -1.76 8.02 -41.18
C PRO A 69 -3.18 7.75 -40.65
N PRO A 70 -3.71 8.64 -39.79
CA PRO A 70 -5.09 8.56 -39.34
C PRO A 70 -6.09 8.77 -40.52
N PRO A 71 -7.31 8.19 -40.47
CA PRO A 71 -7.87 7.41 -39.37
C PRO A 71 -7.31 5.98 -39.30
N VAL A 72 -6.75 5.62 -38.13
CA VAL A 72 -6.06 4.33 -37.93
C VAL A 72 -6.39 3.73 -36.56
N THR A 73 -6.39 2.40 -36.49
CA THR A 73 -6.48 1.63 -35.25
C THR A 73 -5.10 1.07 -34.91
N TYR A 74 -4.60 1.39 -33.72
CA TYR A 74 -3.38 0.82 -33.14
C TYR A 74 -3.75 -0.16 -32.03
N ASP A 75 -3.50 -1.44 -32.28
CA ASP A 75 -3.88 -2.54 -31.40
C ASP A 75 -2.72 -2.95 -30.47
N GLU A 76 -3.03 -3.20 -29.20
CA GLU A 76 -2.08 -3.54 -28.12
C GLU A 76 -0.97 -2.47 -27.92
N VAL A 77 -1.36 -1.19 -27.93
CA VAL A 77 -0.44 -0.02 -27.83
C VAL A 77 0.41 0.03 -26.55
N GLN A 78 0.12 -0.81 -25.54
CA GLN A 78 0.96 -0.90 -24.33
C GLN A 78 2.37 -1.41 -24.60
N TYR A 79 2.62 -2.07 -25.74
CA TYR A 79 3.97 -2.49 -26.14
C TYR A 79 4.83 -1.31 -26.62
N VAL A 80 4.20 -0.22 -27.06
CA VAL A 80 4.89 1.00 -27.52
C VAL A 80 4.38 2.27 -26.80
N PRO A 81 4.57 2.41 -25.48
CA PRO A 81 4.07 3.57 -24.73
C PRO A 81 4.66 4.91 -25.20
N SER A 82 5.86 4.90 -25.78
CA SER A 82 6.51 6.09 -26.36
C SER A 82 5.71 6.70 -27.51
N LEU A 83 4.90 5.91 -28.22
CA LEU A 83 4.11 6.35 -29.37
C LEU A 83 3.04 7.38 -28.98
N PHE A 84 2.56 7.37 -27.72
CA PHE A 84 1.55 8.32 -27.22
C PHE A 84 1.97 9.78 -27.39
N ARG A 85 3.27 10.10 -27.25
CA ARG A 85 3.80 11.45 -27.48
C ARG A 85 3.65 11.88 -28.94
N TYR A 86 3.79 10.97 -29.88
CA TYR A 86 3.70 11.25 -31.31
C TYR A 86 2.25 11.30 -31.78
N ILE A 87 1.39 10.44 -31.22
CA ILE A 87 -0.07 10.54 -31.37
C ILE A 87 -0.56 11.92 -30.91
N LYS A 88 -0.05 12.43 -29.78
CA LYS A 88 -0.36 13.79 -29.31
C LYS A 88 -0.04 14.85 -30.36
N ILE A 89 1.17 14.80 -30.94
CA ILE A 89 1.61 15.76 -31.96
C ILE A 89 0.67 15.72 -33.16
N ALA A 90 0.31 14.53 -33.65
CA ALA A 90 -0.64 14.37 -34.74
C ALA A 90 -2.05 14.88 -34.40
N CYS A 91 -2.53 14.61 -33.18
CA CYS A 91 -3.81 15.13 -32.67
C CYS A 91 -3.83 16.66 -32.56
N ASP A 92 -2.71 17.29 -32.19
CA ASP A 92 -2.57 18.75 -32.06
C ASP A 92 -2.46 19.44 -33.43
N ALA A 93 -1.95 18.74 -34.45
CA ALA A 93 -1.82 19.26 -35.81
C ALA A 93 -3.14 19.23 -36.61
N SER A 94 -4.07 18.35 -36.28
CA SER A 94 -5.36 18.22 -36.97
C SER A 94 -6.52 18.82 -36.16
N LYS A 95 -7.52 19.37 -36.87
CA LYS A 95 -8.80 19.80 -36.28
C LYS A 95 -9.83 18.68 -36.22
N ASP A 96 -9.61 17.57 -36.91
CA ASP A 96 -10.57 16.47 -37.01
C ASP A 96 -10.60 15.62 -35.72
N THR A 97 -11.72 14.95 -35.49
CA THR A 97 -11.92 13.97 -34.41
C THR A 97 -11.76 12.55 -34.93
N GLY A 98 -11.65 11.59 -34.02
CA GLY A 98 -11.60 10.18 -34.38
C GLY A 98 -10.33 9.80 -35.16
N LEU A 99 -9.23 10.51 -34.99
CA LEU A 99 -7.98 10.25 -35.71
C LEU A 99 -7.41 8.87 -35.34
N PHE A 100 -7.41 8.53 -34.06
CA PHE A 100 -6.79 7.30 -33.56
C PHE A 100 -7.76 6.48 -32.73
N CYS A 101 -7.87 5.20 -33.06
CA CYS A 101 -8.46 4.19 -32.21
C CYS A 101 -7.33 3.37 -31.58
N LEU A 102 -7.27 3.31 -30.26
CA LEU A 102 -6.20 2.61 -29.54
C LEU A 102 -6.82 1.46 -28.75
N THR A 103 -6.15 0.31 -28.68
CA THR A 103 -6.52 -0.75 -27.75
C THR A 103 -5.37 -1.11 -26.84
N GLY A 104 -5.69 -1.71 -25.70
CA GLY A 104 -4.67 -2.49 -25.00
C GLY A 104 -5.18 -3.27 -23.80
N SER A 105 -4.49 -4.37 -23.53
CA SER A 105 -4.84 -5.32 -22.47
C SER A 105 -4.24 -5.00 -21.10
N GLN A 106 -3.34 -4.01 -20.99
CA GLN A 106 -2.69 -3.61 -19.74
C GLN A 106 -3.08 -2.19 -19.33
N PRO A 107 -4.23 -1.98 -18.65
CA PRO A 107 -4.71 -0.66 -18.27
C PRO A 107 -3.67 0.17 -17.50
N PHE A 108 -2.88 -0.44 -16.60
CA PHE A 108 -1.90 0.28 -15.77
C PHE A 108 -0.89 1.11 -16.59
N LYS A 109 -0.19 0.47 -17.55
CA LYS A 109 0.83 1.14 -18.36
C LYS A 109 0.20 2.18 -19.29
N LEU A 110 -0.99 1.87 -19.80
CA LEU A 110 -1.72 2.71 -20.73
C LEU A 110 -2.25 3.98 -20.07
N MET A 111 -2.85 3.87 -18.89
CA MET A 111 -3.43 5.01 -18.17
C MET A 111 -2.36 6.05 -17.84
N LYS A 112 -1.16 5.63 -17.44
CA LYS A 112 -0.03 6.54 -17.20
C LYS A 112 0.37 7.29 -18.47
N ALA A 113 0.65 6.56 -19.55
CA ALA A 113 1.07 7.15 -20.83
C ALA A 113 0.00 8.06 -21.44
N ALA A 114 -1.27 7.64 -21.39
CA ALA A 114 -2.41 8.41 -21.86
C ALA A 114 -2.63 9.68 -21.02
N SER A 115 -2.51 9.62 -19.69
CA SER A 115 -2.67 10.80 -18.82
C SER A 115 -1.55 11.82 -19.04
N GLU A 116 -0.31 11.36 -19.24
CA GLU A 116 0.84 12.26 -19.46
C GLU A 116 0.79 12.93 -20.84
N SER A 117 0.35 12.21 -21.89
CA SER A 117 0.49 12.67 -23.27
C SER A 117 -0.83 13.06 -23.95
N LEU A 118 -1.95 12.44 -23.61
CA LEU A 118 -3.24 12.58 -24.32
C LEU A 118 -4.36 13.19 -23.46
N ALA A 119 -4.05 13.77 -22.30
CA ALA A 119 -5.04 14.46 -21.47
C ALA A 119 -5.88 15.47 -22.29
N GLY A 120 -7.20 15.38 -22.16
CA GLY A 120 -8.18 16.19 -22.90
C GLY A 120 -8.36 15.84 -24.37
N ARG A 121 -7.65 14.83 -24.91
CA ARG A 121 -7.69 14.41 -26.32
C ARG A 121 -8.18 12.99 -26.52
N VAL A 122 -8.11 12.17 -25.47
CA VAL A 122 -8.50 10.77 -25.49
C VAL A 122 -9.76 10.53 -24.68
N SER A 123 -10.69 9.77 -25.23
CA SER A 123 -11.78 9.14 -24.48
C SER A 123 -11.39 7.71 -24.13
N ILE A 124 -11.49 7.35 -22.85
CA ILE A 124 -11.09 6.02 -22.36
C ILE A 124 -12.34 5.19 -22.12
N ILE A 125 -12.41 4.02 -22.75
CA ILE A 125 -13.53 3.10 -22.67
C ILE A 125 -13.03 1.77 -22.12
N GLU A 126 -13.49 1.40 -20.93
CA GLU A 126 -13.16 0.12 -20.32
C GLU A 126 -14.14 -0.97 -20.77
N LEU A 127 -13.62 -1.98 -21.44
CA LEU A 127 -14.41 -3.08 -22.00
C LEU A 127 -14.30 -4.34 -21.13
N SER A 128 -15.37 -4.59 -20.37
CA SER A 128 -15.58 -5.81 -19.59
C SER A 128 -15.96 -7.01 -20.47
N THR A 129 -16.00 -8.22 -19.88
CA THR A 129 -16.63 -9.39 -20.50
C THR A 129 -18.10 -9.15 -20.82
N LEU A 130 -18.72 -10.01 -21.64
CA LEU A 130 -20.14 -9.90 -21.96
C LEU A 130 -20.99 -9.96 -20.68
N SER A 131 -21.83 -8.96 -20.54
CA SER A 131 -22.93 -8.91 -19.60
C SER A 131 -24.02 -9.91 -19.98
N LEU A 132 -24.83 -10.30 -19.00
CA LEU A 132 -25.99 -11.16 -19.24
C LEU A 132 -26.97 -10.53 -20.25
N ARG A 133 -27.04 -9.18 -20.30
CA ARG A 133 -27.86 -8.44 -21.26
C ARG A 133 -27.41 -8.69 -22.70
N GLU A 134 -26.10 -8.60 -22.95
CA GLU A 134 -25.51 -8.83 -24.27
C GLU A 134 -25.69 -10.31 -24.68
N MET A 135 -25.40 -11.24 -23.77
CA MET A 135 -25.59 -12.69 -24.01
C MET A 135 -27.05 -13.04 -24.34
N GLN A 136 -28.01 -12.37 -23.70
CA GLN A 136 -29.44 -12.59 -23.93
C GLN A 136 -30.04 -11.76 -25.08
N LYS A 137 -29.22 -10.96 -25.77
CA LYS A 137 -29.64 -10.03 -26.84
C LYS A 137 -30.83 -9.18 -26.40
N THR A 138 -30.66 -8.49 -25.26
CA THR A 138 -31.72 -7.66 -24.68
C THR A 138 -31.46 -6.18 -24.96
N ASP A 139 -32.41 -5.52 -25.61
CA ASP A 139 -32.27 -4.15 -26.11
C ASP A 139 -32.39 -3.05 -25.03
N PHE A 140 -32.59 -3.42 -23.77
CA PHE A 140 -32.73 -2.45 -22.67
C PHE A 140 -31.36 -1.91 -22.23
N ASP A 141 -30.96 -0.77 -22.77
CA ASP A 141 -29.62 -0.20 -22.64
C ASP A 141 -29.50 0.92 -21.57
N GLN A 142 -30.60 1.30 -20.90
CA GLN A 142 -30.62 2.40 -19.95
C GLN A 142 -29.69 2.21 -18.75
N SER A 143 -29.01 3.29 -18.36
CA SER A 143 -28.18 3.37 -17.15
C SER A 143 -29.00 3.03 -15.90
N PHE A 144 -28.39 2.27 -14.98
CA PHE A 144 -29.06 1.89 -13.74
C PHE A 144 -29.34 3.12 -12.88
N VAL A 145 -30.62 3.33 -12.56
CA VAL A 145 -31.07 4.30 -11.57
C VAL A 145 -31.95 3.52 -10.60
N PRO A 146 -31.69 3.55 -9.27
CA PRO A 146 -32.41 2.73 -8.30
C PRO A 146 -33.81 3.26 -7.99
N THR A 147 -34.63 3.47 -9.02
CA THR A 147 -36.03 3.94 -8.93
C THR A 147 -36.99 2.84 -9.34
N MET A 148 -38.22 2.91 -8.83
CA MET A 148 -39.28 1.99 -9.25
C MET A 148 -39.63 2.13 -10.73
N GLU A 149 -39.41 3.29 -11.33
CA GLU A 149 -39.59 3.51 -12.76
C GLU A 149 -38.61 2.66 -13.57
N TYR A 150 -37.33 2.67 -13.20
CA TYR A 150 -36.32 1.83 -13.83
C TYR A 150 -36.67 0.35 -13.69
N VAL A 151 -37.05 -0.09 -12.47
CA VAL A 151 -37.44 -1.49 -12.21
C VAL A 151 -38.61 -1.92 -13.10
N LYS A 152 -39.68 -1.10 -13.18
CA LYS A 152 -40.85 -1.38 -14.03
C LYS A 152 -40.48 -1.40 -15.52
N ALA A 153 -39.60 -0.52 -15.97
CA ALA A 153 -39.14 -0.49 -17.36
C ALA A 153 -38.30 -1.74 -17.69
N ARG A 154 -37.34 -2.09 -16.82
CA ARG A 154 -36.47 -3.25 -16.97
C ARG A 154 -37.22 -4.57 -16.93
N GLN A 155 -38.26 -4.67 -16.10
CA GLN A 155 -39.07 -5.88 -15.93
C GLN A 155 -39.69 -6.36 -17.26
N LYS A 156 -40.04 -5.44 -18.17
CA LYS A 156 -40.64 -5.77 -19.47
C LYS A 156 -39.71 -6.58 -20.38
N SER A 157 -38.40 -6.41 -20.22
CA SER A 157 -37.36 -7.06 -21.02
C SER A 157 -36.53 -8.06 -20.21
N ALA A 158 -36.87 -8.28 -18.93
CA ALA A 158 -36.14 -9.18 -18.06
C ALA A 158 -36.46 -10.64 -18.40
N LYS A 159 -35.44 -11.40 -18.78
CA LYS A 159 -35.54 -12.84 -19.00
C LYS A 159 -35.03 -13.55 -17.75
N LYS A 160 -35.82 -14.49 -17.23
CA LYS A 160 -35.40 -15.33 -16.11
C LYS A 160 -34.21 -16.19 -16.56
N PRO A 161 -33.07 -16.17 -15.86
CA PRO A 161 -31.97 -17.08 -16.16
C PRO A 161 -32.41 -18.52 -15.84
N GLU A 162 -32.25 -19.44 -16.80
CA GLU A 162 -32.61 -20.85 -16.61
C GLU A 162 -31.66 -21.54 -15.61
N ASN A 163 -30.35 -21.30 -15.73
CA ASN A 163 -29.34 -21.90 -14.88
C ASN A 163 -28.28 -20.88 -14.45
N ILE A 164 -28.56 -20.18 -13.34
CA ILE A 164 -27.65 -19.17 -12.78
C ILE A 164 -26.27 -19.77 -12.46
N TRP A 165 -26.23 -21.00 -11.92
CA TRP A 165 -24.98 -21.65 -11.59
C TRP A 165 -24.09 -21.82 -12.83
N SER A 166 -24.65 -22.34 -13.92
CA SER A 166 -23.90 -22.51 -15.17
C SER A 166 -23.49 -21.19 -15.79
N ILE A 167 -24.31 -20.13 -15.69
CA ILE A 167 -23.97 -18.81 -16.21
C ILE A 167 -22.78 -18.23 -15.44
N ILE A 168 -22.79 -18.32 -14.11
CA ILE A 168 -21.69 -17.82 -13.25
C ILE A 168 -20.39 -18.58 -13.54
N HIS A 169 -20.43 -19.92 -13.57
CA HIS A 169 -19.23 -20.74 -13.79
C HIS A 169 -18.68 -20.64 -15.20
N ARG A 170 -19.55 -20.46 -16.20
CA ARG A 170 -19.14 -20.25 -17.59
C ARG A 170 -18.61 -18.83 -17.81
N GLY A 171 -19.07 -17.85 -17.06
CA GLY A 171 -18.62 -16.46 -17.18
C GLY A 171 -19.01 -15.78 -18.49
N GLY A 172 -18.55 -14.53 -18.66
CA GLY A 172 -18.95 -13.65 -19.77
C GLY A 172 -17.98 -13.58 -20.94
N TYR A 173 -16.89 -14.36 -20.98
CA TYR A 173 -15.93 -14.24 -22.07
C TYR A 173 -16.59 -14.59 -23.43
N PRO A 174 -16.36 -13.79 -24.50
CA PRO A 174 -16.90 -14.08 -25.83
C PRO A 174 -16.59 -15.50 -26.32
N ALA A 175 -15.37 -15.99 -26.11
CA ALA A 175 -14.97 -17.34 -26.49
C ALA A 175 -15.80 -18.44 -25.78
N LEU A 176 -16.22 -18.18 -24.54
CA LEU A 176 -17.02 -19.12 -23.75
C LEU A 176 -18.47 -19.16 -24.20
N GLN A 177 -18.94 -18.23 -25.03
CA GLN A 177 -20.29 -18.29 -25.58
C GLN A 177 -20.45 -19.47 -26.57
N ASN A 178 -19.34 -20.01 -27.10
CA ASN A 178 -19.37 -21.22 -27.92
C ASN A 178 -19.64 -22.44 -27.02
N PRO A 179 -20.79 -23.13 -27.13
CA PRO A 179 -21.15 -24.23 -26.24
C PRO A 179 -20.12 -25.36 -26.19
N LYS A 180 -19.35 -25.55 -27.27
CA LYS A 180 -18.30 -26.58 -27.39
C LYS A 180 -17.04 -26.26 -26.60
N MET A 181 -16.84 -25.01 -26.17
CA MET A 181 -15.70 -24.61 -25.37
C MET A 181 -15.83 -25.13 -23.94
N ASN A 182 -14.82 -25.88 -23.48
CA ASN A 182 -14.72 -26.33 -22.08
C ASN A 182 -14.22 -25.17 -21.22
N TRP A 183 -15.05 -24.69 -20.28
CA TRP A 183 -14.72 -23.53 -19.46
C TRP A 183 -13.58 -23.79 -18.46
N GLU A 184 -13.43 -25.02 -17.95
CA GLU A 184 -12.41 -25.33 -16.94
C GLU A 184 -11.01 -25.22 -17.54
N ARG A 185 -10.86 -25.83 -18.73
CA ARG A 185 -9.63 -25.72 -19.51
C ARG A 185 -9.37 -24.28 -19.91
N PHE A 186 -10.39 -23.56 -20.38
CA PHE A 186 -10.24 -22.15 -20.75
C PHE A 186 -9.71 -21.30 -19.59
N PHE A 187 -10.31 -21.38 -18.40
CA PHE A 187 -9.85 -20.59 -17.25
C PHE A 187 -8.48 -21.05 -16.74
N SER A 188 -8.18 -22.35 -16.77
CA SER A 188 -6.84 -22.86 -16.42
C SER A 188 -5.77 -22.28 -17.35
N ASP A 189 -6.01 -22.32 -18.67
CA ASP A 189 -5.08 -21.79 -19.68
C ASP A 189 -4.98 -20.26 -19.60
N TYR A 190 -6.10 -19.57 -19.34
CA TYR A 190 -6.13 -18.12 -19.13
C TYR A 190 -5.30 -17.71 -17.91
N ILE A 191 -5.49 -18.35 -16.75
CA ILE A 191 -4.73 -18.05 -15.53
C ILE A 191 -3.24 -18.32 -15.76
N LYS A 192 -2.89 -19.45 -16.38
CA LYS A 192 -1.49 -19.79 -16.66
C LYS A 192 -0.80 -18.71 -17.50
N THR A 193 -1.41 -18.33 -18.63
CA THR A 193 -0.84 -17.33 -19.54
C THR A 193 -0.80 -15.93 -18.94
N TYR A 194 -1.82 -15.55 -18.16
CA TYR A 194 -1.84 -14.30 -17.39
C TYR A 194 -0.70 -14.22 -16.38
N LEU A 195 -0.50 -15.27 -15.57
CA LEU A 195 0.58 -15.33 -14.58
C LEU A 195 1.97 -15.24 -15.24
N GLU A 196 2.15 -15.95 -16.36
CA GLU A 196 3.43 -16.02 -17.06
C GLU A 196 3.78 -14.72 -17.79
N ARG A 197 2.80 -14.02 -18.40
CA ARG A 197 3.05 -12.81 -19.20
C ARG A 197 2.82 -11.52 -18.42
N ASP A 198 1.63 -11.34 -17.86
CA ASP A 198 1.21 -10.02 -17.35
C ASP A 198 1.70 -9.79 -15.90
N VAL A 199 1.60 -10.80 -15.03
CA VAL A 199 2.03 -10.67 -13.63
C VAL A 199 3.56 -10.67 -13.52
N ARG A 200 4.24 -11.56 -14.24
CA ARG A 200 5.71 -11.61 -14.24
C ARG A 200 6.34 -10.32 -14.76
N ALA A 201 5.73 -9.68 -15.77
CA ALA A 201 6.23 -8.42 -16.35
C ALA A 201 6.11 -7.21 -15.41
N LEU A 202 5.33 -7.29 -14.34
CA LEU A 202 5.17 -6.22 -13.35
C LEU A 202 6.28 -6.21 -12.29
N SER A 203 7.24 -7.15 -12.32
CA SER A 203 8.40 -7.29 -11.42
C SER A 203 8.10 -7.39 -9.91
N ALA A 204 6.86 -7.16 -9.49
CA ALA A 204 6.40 -7.15 -8.11
C ALA A 204 6.11 -8.55 -7.54
N VAL A 205 6.07 -9.57 -8.40
CA VAL A 205 5.74 -10.95 -8.02
C VAL A 205 6.85 -11.89 -8.46
N GLN A 206 7.74 -12.23 -7.52
CA GLN A 206 8.82 -13.20 -7.78
C GLN A 206 8.34 -14.65 -7.64
N ASP A 207 7.35 -14.90 -6.79
CA ASP A 207 6.81 -16.22 -6.51
C ASP A 207 5.39 -16.35 -7.09
N LEU A 208 5.30 -16.97 -8.27
CA LEU A 208 4.04 -17.20 -8.97
C LEU A 208 3.16 -18.25 -8.28
N ASP A 209 3.72 -19.18 -7.52
CA ASP A 209 2.93 -20.19 -6.82
C ASP A 209 2.18 -19.54 -5.65
N THR A 210 2.88 -18.73 -4.85
CA THR A 210 2.22 -17.97 -3.78
C THR A 210 1.20 -16.99 -4.34
N PHE A 211 1.46 -16.36 -5.48
CA PHE A 211 0.48 -15.48 -6.13
C PHE A 211 -0.75 -16.25 -6.64
N ARG A 212 -0.58 -17.47 -7.15
CA ARG A 212 -1.70 -18.35 -7.51
C ARG A 212 -2.55 -18.70 -6.29
N ARG A 213 -1.91 -19.05 -5.16
CA ARG A 213 -2.62 -19.30 -3.89
C ARG A 213 -3.37 -18.05 -3.40
N PHE A 214 -2.76 -16.87 -3.54
CA PHE A 214 -3.43 -15.59 -3.30
C PHE A 214 -4.66 -15.38 -4.17
N MET A 215 -4.59 -15.65 -5.47
CA MET A 215 -5.76 -15.57 -6.36
C MET A 215 -6.90 -16.50 -5.91
N ILE A 216 -6.57 -17.73 -5.49
CA ILE A 216 -7.55 -18.68 -4.96
C ILE A 216 -8.18 -18.14 -3.67
N ALA A 217 -7.37 -17.57 -2.76
CA ALA A 217 -7.84 -16.96 -1.53
C ALA A 217 -8.78 -15.76 -1.80
N CYS A 218 -8.52 -14.97 -2.84
CA CYS A 218 -9.43 -13.91 -3.29
C CYS A 218 -10.73 -14.47 -3.88
N ALA A 219 -10.65 -15.48 -4.75
CA ALA A 219 -11.82 -16.10 -5.37
C ALA A 219 -12.77 -16.74 -4.33
N ALA A 220 -12.23 -17.35 -3.28
CA ALA A 220 -13.03 -17.90 -2.18
C ALA A 220 -13.80 -16.83 -1.37
N ARG A 221 -13.46 -15.55 -1.57
CA ARG A 221 -14.03 -14.39 -0.85
C ARG A 221 -14.85 -13.47 -1.74
N THR A 222 -15.25 -13.92 -2.93
CA THR A 222 -16.13 -13.14 -3.80
C THR A 222 -17.41 -12.74 -3.07
N GLY A 223 -17.73 -11.44 -3.07
CA GLY A 223 -18.90 -10.86 -2.41
C GLY A 223 -18.76 -10.63 -0.90
N GLN A 224 -17.56 -10.83 -0.32
CA GLN A 224 -17.28 -10.55 1.09
C GLN A 224 -16.50 -9.24 1.27
N MET A 225 -16.47 -8.70 2.51
CA MET A 225 -15.63 -7.55 2.83
C MET A 225 -14.14 -7.90 2.72
N LEU A 226 -13.39 -7.06 2.02
CA LEU A 226 -11.96 -7.24 1.82
C LEU A 226 -11.18 -6.96 3.12
N ASN A 227 -10.49 -7.99 3.63
CA ASN A 227 -9.59 -7.87 4.78
C ASN A 227 -8.18 -8.34 4.37
N TYR A 228 -7.27 -7.39 4.20
CA TYR A 228 -5.89 -7.65 3.77
C TYR A 228 -5.12 -8.55 4.74
N SER A 229 -5.27 -8.36 6.06
CA SER A 229 -4.55 -9.13 7.09
C SER A 229 -4.93 -10.60 7.09
N ASN A 230 -6.21 -10.92 6.85
CA ASN A 230 -6.68 -12.30 6.79
C ASN A 230 -6.07 -13.04 5.59
N ILE A 231 -6.08 -12.41 4.41
CA ILE A 231 -5.49 -12.98 3.20
C ILE A 231 -3.98 -13.15 3.39
N ALA A 232 -3.30 -12.14 3.94
CA ALA A 232 -1.86 -12.14 4.22
C ALA A 232 -1.44 -13.31 5.12
N SER A 233 -2.21 -13.55 6.20
CA SER A 233 -1.96 -14.65 7.13
C SER A 233 -2.11 -16.03 6.45
N GLU A 234 -3.09 -16.20 5.57
CA GLU A 234 -3.34 -17.48 4.87
C GLU A 234 -2.22 -17.83 3.87
N ILE A 235 -1.68 -16.84 3.16
CA ILE A 235 -0.62 -17.05 2.17
C ILE A 235 0.79 -16.84 2.72
N SER A 236 0.93 -16.61 4.03
CA SER A 236 2.21 -16.33 4.70
C SER A 236 2.98 -15.16 4.09
N LYS A 237 2.28 -14.03 3.83
CA LYS A 237 2.85 -12.76 3.37
C LYS A 237 2.45 -11.61 4.29
N ASP A 238 3.05 -10.44 4.10
CA ASP A 238 2.67 -9.22 4.81
C ASP A 238 1.47 -8.53 4.14
N ALA A 239 0.75 -7.72 4.91
CA ALA A 239 -0.47 -7.05 4.45
C ALA A 239 -0.21 -6.02 3.34
N ASP A 240 0.96 -5.39 3.31
CA ASP A 240 1.33 -4.41 2.27
C ASP A 240 1.57 -5.12 0.93
N THR A 241 2.21 -6.28 0.93
CA THR A 241 2.34 -7.16 -0.24
C THR A 241 0.98 -7.56 -0.78
N VAL A 242 0.06 -8.01 0.09
CA VAL A 242 -1.31 -8.36 -0.33
C VAL A 242 -2.05 -7.15 -0.91
N LYS A 243 -1.90 -5.97 -0.30
CA LYS A 243 -2.51 -4.74 -0.81
C LYS A 243 -1.99 -4.39 -2.21
N ASN A 244 -0.68 -4.51 -2.42
CA ASN A 244 -0.07 -4.32 -3.74
C ASN A 244 -0.58 -5.35 -4.75
N TRP A 245 -0.70 -6.63 -4.36
CA TRP A 245 -1.21 -7.68 -5.25
C TRP A 245 -2.69 -7.53 -5.58
N ILE A 246 -3.51 -7.07 -4.64
CA ILE A 246 -4.91 -6.69 -4.90
C ILE A 246 -4.97 -5.58 -5.94
N SER A 247 -4.16 -4.54 -5.80
CA SER A 247 -4.10 -3.44 -6.78
C SER A 247 -3.69 -3.95 -8.17
N ILE A 248 -2.79 -4.94 -8.27
CA ILE A 248 -2.44 -5.59 -9.53
C ILE A 248 -3.65 -6.31 -10.13
N LEU A 249 -4.35 -7.15 -9.36
CA LEU A 249 -5.53 -7.88 -9.85
C LEU A 249 -6.65 -6.92 -10.30
N GLU A 250 -6.91 -5.88 -9.52
CA GLU A 250 -7.91 -4.85 -9.82
C GLU A 250 -7.57 -4.11 -11.11
N THR A 251 -6.33 -3.63 -11.22
CA THR A 251 -5.89 -2.90 -12.43
C THR A 251 -5.82 -3.78 -13.66
N SER A 252 -5.58 -5.08 -13.51
CA SER A 252 -5.64 -6.04 -14.61
C SER A 252 -7.07 -6.46 -15.00
N GLY A 253 -8.09 -5.96 -14.31
CA GLY A 253 -9.50 -6.28 -14.56
C GLY A 253 -9.89 -7.71 -14.19
N ILE A 254 -9.09 -8.39 -13.36
CA ILE A 254 -9.37 -9.76 -12.88
C ILE A 254 -10.34 -9.72 -11.69
N ILE A 255 -10.23 -8.70 -10.85
CA ILE A 255 -11.17 -8.44 -9.76
C ILE A 255 -11.74 -7.03 -9.90
N TYR A 256 -12.88 -6.80 -9.24
CA TYR A 256 -13.47 -5.50 -9.08
C TYR A 256 -13.81 -5.32 -7.60
N ILE A 257 -13.35 -4.22 -7.00
CA ILE A 257 -13.70 -3.86 -5.62
C ILE A 257 -15.00 -3.07 -5.68
N LEU A 258 -16.10 -3.70 -5.26
CA LEU A 258 -17.39 -3.03 -5.15
C LEU A 258 -17.38 -2.15 -3.90
N GLU A 259 -17.41 -0.84 -4.12
CA GLU A 259 -17.60 0.13 -3.04
C GLU A 259 -19.03 0.03 -2.47
N PRO A 260 -19.22 0.30 -1.16
CA PRO A 260 -20.53 0.28 -0.56
C PRO A 260 -21.45 1.32 -1.21
N TYR A 261 -22.71 0.94 -1.49
CA TYR A 261 -23.71 1.91 -1.92
C TYR A 261 -23.98 2.90 -0.78
N CYS A 262 -23.67 4.16 -1.01
CA CYS A 262 -24.07 5.25 -0.15
C CYS A 262 -25.15 6.09 -0.90
N PRO A 263 -26.38 6.21 -0.37
CA PRO A 263 -27.50 6.90 -1.04
C PRO A 263 -27.31 8.42 -1.17
N SER A 264 -26.58 9.01 -0.24
CA SER A 264 -25.74 10.16 -0.53
C SER A 264 -24.43 9.58 -1.05
N VAL A 265 -23.76 10.19 -2.04
CA VAL A 265 -22.27 10.06 -2.12
C VAL A 265 -21.81 10.04 -0.68
N PRO A 266 -20.95 9.11 -0.23
CA PRO A 266 -20.30 9.38 1.00
C PRO A 266 -19.44 10.61 0.68
N ILE A 267 -20.03 11.81 0.86
CA ILE A 267 -19.42 12.65 1.84
C ILE A 267 -19.17 11.68 2.99
N MET A 268 -17.92 11.34 3.29
CA MET A 268 -17.59 11.06 4.68
C MET A 268 -18.25 12.21 5.45
N ALA A 269 -19.40 11.95 6.07
CA ALA A 269 -20.56 12.85 6.03
C ALA A 269 -20.25 14.35 6.15
N ALA A 270 -20.88 15.19 5.30
CA ALA A 270 -20.94 16.66 5.47
C ALA A 270 -21.68 17.08 6.75
N THR A 271 -22.12 16.11 7.56
CA THR A 271 -22.60 16.30 8.93
C THR A 271 -22.08 15.22 9.86
N SER A 272 -20.96 14.57 9.52
CA SER A 272 -20.12 13.98 10.56
C SER A 272 -19.26 15.11 11.10
N ASN A 273 -19.13 15.20 12.41
CA ASN A 273 -18.22 16.19 12.98
C ASN A 273 -16.86 15.96 12.29
N LEU A 274 -16.11 17.02 11.98
CA LEU A 274 -14.74 16.93 11.44
C LEU A 274 -13.92 15.82 12.16
N MET A 275 -14.22 15.65 13.45
CA MET A 275 -13.78 14.61 14.37
C MET A 275 -14.01 13.15 13.91
N ASP A 276 -15.17 12.79 13.36
CA ASP A 276 -15.45 11.44 12.83
C ASP A 276 -14.56 11.12 11.61
N SER A 277 -14.42 12.08 10.69
CA SER A 277 -13.63 11.93 9.46
C SER A 277 -12.11 11.87 9.69
N ILE A 278 -11.61 12.40 10.80
CA ILE A 278 -10.20 12.28 11.21
C ILE A 278 -9.91 11.01 12.04
N GLY A 279 -10.87 10.10 12.16
CA GLY A 279 -10.74 8.86 12.93
C GLY A 279 -10.79 9.09 14.45
N ASN A 280 -11.50 10.13 14.91
CA ASN A 280 -11.70 10.45 16.32
C ASN A 280 -13.15 10.93 16.60
N PRO A 281 -14.15 10.05 16.48
CA PRO A 281 -15.57 10.44 16.47
C PRO A 281 -16.04 11.16 17.74
N ASN A 282 -15.38 10.91 18.88
CA ASN A 282 -15.71 11.54 20.16
C ASN A 282 -14.98 12.86 20.42
N GLY A 283 -14.08 13.30 19.51
CA GLY A 283 -13.21 14.46 19.71
C GLY A 283 -12.24 14.31 20.89
N ARG A 284 -11.94 13.06 21.28
CA ARG A 284 -11.12 12.73 22.46
C ARG A 284 -9.73 12.30 22.04
N VAL A 285 -8.71 12.85 22.68
CA VAL A 285 -7.36 12.30 22.52
C VAL A 285 -7.25 11.08 23.40
N SER A 286 -7.14 9.92 22.76
CA SER A 286 -6.84 8.66 23.44
C SER A 286 -5.43 8.73 24.04
N VAL A 287 -5.32 8.48 25.34
CA VAL A 287 -4.06 8.48 26.08
C VAL A 287 -3.86 7.10 26.69
N LYS A 288 -2.66 6.55 26.52
CA LYS A 288 -2.21 5.37 27.27
C LYS A 288 -1.40 5.83 28.46
N LEU A 289 -1.69 5.27 29.64
CA LEU A 289 -0.89 5.52 30.83
C LEU A 289 0.36 4.64 30.80
N GLN A 290 1.51 5.27 31.00
CA GLN A 290 2.80 4.58 31.15
C GLN A 290 3.32 4.84 32.55
N ARG A 291 3.74 3.80 33.28
CA ARG A 291 4.28 3.96 34.63
C ARG A 291 5.50 4.88 34.60
N ASN A 292 5.51 5.85 35.51
CA ASN A 292 6.56 6.85 35.63
C ASN A 292 7.63 6.37 36.60
N TYR A 293 8.59 5.61 36.08
CA TYR A 293 9.73 5.11 36.85
C TYR A 293 10.72 6.19 37.32
N PHE A 294 10.47 7.46 36.99
CA PHE A 294 11.32 8.61 37.32
C PHE A 294 10.66 9.59 38.30
N SER A 295 9.46 9.28 38.82
CA SER A 295 8.81 10.13 39.82
C SER A 295 9.64 10.19 41.10
N LYS A 296 9.76 11.37 41.71
CA LYS A 296 10.48 11.54 42.99
C LYS A 296 9.74 10.86 44.15
N ASP A 297 8.41 10.76 44.09
CA ASP A 297 7.58 10.08 45.10
C ASP A 297 7.55 8.56 44.87
N SER A 298 7.28 7.78 45.93
CA SER A 298 7.28 6.29 45.92
C SER A 298 5.96 5.65 45.50
N THR A 299 4.97 6.44 45.07
CA THR A 299 3.66 5.95 44.64
C THR A 299 3.59 5.73 43.12
N ASP A 300 2.72 4.82 42.67
CA ASP A 300 2.46 4.51 41.26
C ASP A 300 1.95 5.73 40.47
N LYS A 301 2.89 6.56 40.00
CA LYS A 301 2.60 7.68 39.10
C LYS A 301 2.68 7.22 37.66
N TYR A 302 1.83 7.76 36.81
CA TYR A 302 1.78 7.44 35.38
C TYR A 302 1.91 8.72 34.54
N VAL A 303 2.58 8.60 33.38
CA VAL A 303 2.62 9.64 32.34
C VAL A 303 1.66 9.25 31.24
N GLY A 304 0.80 10.19 30.86
CA GLY A 304 -0.08 10.02 29.70
C GLY A 304 0.69 10.16 28.39
N ARG A 305 0.63 9.15 27.54
CA ARG A 305 1.10 9.21 26.16
C ARG A 305 -0.07 9.21 25.20
N ALA A 306 -0.26 10.33 24.50
CA ALA A 306 -1.27 10.45 23.46
C ALA A 306 -1.01 9.44 22.33
N ILE A 307 -2.04 8.68 21.97
CA ILE A 307 -2.10 7.90 20.74
C ILE A 307 -2.29 8.90 19.60
N ARG A 308 -1.46 8.79 18.57
CA ARG A 308 -1.45 9.72 17.44
C ARG A 308 -1.83 8.97 16.17
N ASN A 309 -2.75 9.54 15.42
CA ASN A 309 -2.98 9.19 14.03
C ASN A 309 -2.36 10.28 13.17
N THR A 310 -1.57 9.90 12.17
CA THR A 310 -0.95 10.85 11.26
C THR A 310 -1.88 11.08 10.08
N HIS A 311 -2.29 12.33 9.88
CA HIS A 311 -2.97 12.75 8.66
C HIS A 311 -1.94 13.31 7.69
N THR A 312 -1.87 12.74 6.49
CA THR A 312 -1.02 13.24 5.40
C THR A 312 -1.65 14.45 4.73
N VAL A 313 -0.88 15.19 3.91
CA VAL A 313 -1.42 16.28 3.08
C VAL A 313 -2.59 15.77 2.22
N GLY A 314 -2.48 14.57 1.64
CA GLY A 314 -3.58 13.94 0.91
C GLY A 314 -4.83 13.73 1.76
N ASN A 315 -4.69 13.28 3.01
CA ASN A 315 -5.83 13.14 3.93
C ASN A 315 -6.45 14.51 4.25
N VAL A 316 -5.62 15.55 4.47
CA VAL A 316 -6.11 16.91 4.73
C VAL A 316 -6.82 17.49 3.51
N LEU A 317 -6.31 17.27 2.30
CA LEU A 317 -6.92 17.76 1.07
C LEU A 317 -8.26 17.09 0.76
N GLN A 318 -8.44 15.82 1.11
CA GLN A 318 -9.75 15.18 1.09
C GLN A 318 -10.73 15.87 2.05
N LEU A 319 -10.29 16.29 3.23
CA LEU A 319 -11.12 17.08 4.15
C LEU A 319 -11.42 18.49 3.63
N VAL A 320 -10.48 19.10 2.89
CA VAL A 320 -10.71 20.40 2.21
C VAL A 320 -11.72 20.25 1.09
N ALA A 321 -11.65 19.19 0.29
CA ALA A 321 -12.61 18.85 -0.75
C ALA A 321 -14.05 18.78 -0.20
N ASN A 322 -14.20 18.21 0.99
CA ASN A 322 -15.50 18.13 1.68
C ASN A 322 -16.06 19.50 2.05
N LYS A 323 -15.21 20.47 2.37
CA LYS A 323 -15.62 21.84 2.72
C LYS A 323 -15.81 22.74 1.50
N VAL A 324 -15.08 22.50 0.42
CA VAL A 324 -15.12 23.28 -0.81
C VAL A 324 -15.22 22.32 -2.02
N PRO A 325 -16.43 21.80 -2.34
CA PRO A 325 -16.60 20.74 -3.33
C PRO A 325 -16.26 21.15 -4.76
N GLN A 326 -16.20 22.45 -5.04
CA GLN A 326 -15.96 23.01 -6.38
C GLN A 326 -14.45 23.15 -6.69
N LEU A 327 -13.60 22.73 -5.76
CA LEU A 327 -12.16 22.91 -5.82
C LEU A 327 -11.50 21.69 -6.49
N ASP A 328 -10.75 21.92 -7.56
CA ASP A 328 -9.94 20.85 -8.16
C ASP A 328 -8.78 20.46 -7.24
N ILE A 329 -8.86 19.26 -6.68
CA ILE A 329 -7.89 18.76 -5.70
C ILE A 329 -6.51 18.55 -6.31
N GLY A 330 -6.41 18.28 -7.62
CA GLY A 330 -5.12 18.17 -8.31
C GLY A 330 -4.37 19.51 -8.32
N THR A 331 -5.08 20.59 -8.63
CA THR A 331 -4.54 21.95 -8.57
C THR A 331 -4.12 22.32 -7.14
N VAL A 332 -4.96 22.05 -6.14
CA VAL A 332 -4.66 22.38 -4.74
C VAL A 332 -3.46 21.61 -4.22
N TYR A 333 -3.35 20.33 -4.58
CA TYR A 333 -2.18 19.51 -4.24
C TYR A 333 -0.90 20.13 -4.81
N SER A 334 -0.94 20.56 -6.07
CA SER A 334 0.19 21.21 -6.73
C SER A 334 0.57 22.53 -6.04
N VAL A 335 -0.41 23.30 -5.57
CA VAL A 335 -0.17 24.51 -4.76
C VAL A 335 0.44 24.17 -3.40
N CYS A 336 -0.02 23.12 -2.73
CA CYS A 336 0.54 22.66 -1.47
C CYS A 336 2.00 22.20 -1.62
N ASP A 337 2.33 21.46 -2.68
CA ASP A 337 3.71 21.04 -2.99
C ASP A 337 4.62 22.24 -3.26
N ALA A 338 4.13 23.24 -4.01
CA ALA A 338 4.86 24.48 -4.23
C ALA A 338 5.06 25.27 -2.93
N LEU A 339 4.04 25.35 -2.08
CA LEU A 339 4.12 26.01 -0.77
C LEU A 339 5.14 25.33 0.14
N GLU A 340 5.17 24.00 0.17
CA GLU A 340 6.14 23.23 0.95
C GLU A 340 7.58 23.61 0.58
N LYS A 341 7.88 23.68 -0.73
CA LYS A 341 9.19 24.09 -1.23
C LYS A 341 9.56 25.50 -0.76
N VAL A 342 8.66 26.47 -0.95
CA VAL A 342 8.89 27.88 -0.55
C VAL A 342 9.10 28.02 0.96
N VAL A 343 8.30 27.33 1.77
CA VAL A 343 8.42 27.35 3.24
C VAL A 343 9.76 26.75 3.67
N THR A 344 10.16 25.63 3.07
CA THR A 344 11.40 24.93 3.41
C THR A 344 12.63 25.75 3.01
N GLU A 345 12.62 26.36 1.82
CA GLU A 345 13.67 27.28 1.37
C GLU A 345 13.76 28.52 2.26
N SER A 346 12.63 29.10 2.65
CA SER A 346 12.58 30.26 3.53
C SER A 346 13.18 29.97 4.92
N LEU A 347 12.84 28.81 5.49
CA LEU A 347 13.43 28.31 6.73
C LEU A 347 14.93 28.02 6.56
N GLY A 348 15.33 27.37 5.45
CA GLY A 348 16.73 27.11 5.12
C GLY A 348 17.58 28.39 5.01
N GLY A 349 16.95 29.48 4.58
CA GLY A 349 17.54 30.83 4.55
C GLY A 349 17.61 31.54 5.92
N GLY A 350 17.24 30.89 7.03
CA GLY A 350 17.29 31.47 8.37
C GLY A 350 16.04 32.24 8.79
N ASN A 351 15.01 32.31 7.95
CA ASN A 351 13.81 33.10 8.24
C ASN A 351 12.84 32.34 9.15
N SER A 352 12.05 33.07 9.93
CA SER A 352 10.86 32.50 10.58
C SER A 352 9.67 32.54 9.62
N VAL A 353 8.90 31.46 9.52
CA VAL A 353 7.79 31.33 8.58
C VAL A 353 6.48 31.09 9.34
N ASN A 354 5.53 32.00 9.22
CA ASN A 354 4.16 31.77 9.67
C ASN A 354 3.44 30.94 8.60
N CYS A 355 3.09 29.70 8.92
CA CYS A 355 2.48 28.79 7.97
C CYS A 355 0.96 28.77 8.17
N LEU A 356 0.22 29.29 7.18
CA LEU A 356 -1.25 29.21 7.08
C LEU A 356 -1.99 29.69 8.34
N ASN A 357 -1.38 30.60 9.11
CA ASN A 357 -1.88 31.09 10.40
C ASN A 357 -2.05 30.01 11.48
N LEU A 358 -1.48 28.82 11.27
CA LEU A 358 -1.46 27.71 12.24
C LEU A 358 -0.41 27.96 13.34
N GLY A 359 0.67 28.66 12.99
CA GLY A 359 1.73 29.00 13.92
C GLY A 359 3.02 29.39 13.21
N LEU A 360 4.00 29.80 14.02
CA LEU A 360 5.30 30.27 13.57
C LEU A 360 6.33 29.14 13.67
N PHE A 361 6.92 28.78 12.53
CA PHE A 361 8.13 28.00 12.47
C PHE A 361 9.34 28.92 12.54
N TYR A 362 10.33 28.58 13.36
CA TYR A 362 11.56 29.35 13.47
C TYR A 362 12.73 28.47 13.87
N ILE A 363 13.94 28.90 13.49
CA ILE A 363 15.18 28.23 13.84
C ILE A 363 15.58 28.57 15.28
N SER A 364 16.03 27.56 16.01
CA SER A 364 16.55 27.69 17.37
C SER A 364 17.79 26.81 17.52
N CYS A 365 18.68 27.17 18.43
CA CYS A 365 19.84 26.34 18.78
C CYS A 365 19.50 25.39 19.93
N LYS A 366 20.06 24.19 19.90
CA LYS A 366 19.97 23.19 20.97
C LYS A 366 21.37 22.80 21.44
N GLY A 367 21.49 22.55 22.74
CA GLY A 367 22.75 22.17 23.37
C GLY A 367 23.49 23.35 24.01
N SER A 368 24.67 23.06 24.56
CA SER A 368 25.59 24.05 25.12
C SER A 368 26.95 23.84 24.46
N THR A 369 27.61 24.92 24.06
CA THR A 369 28.92 24.88 23.39
C THR A 369 29.97 25.50 24.29
N ASP A 370 31.19 24.98 24.24
CA ASP A 370 32.35 25.52 24.98
C ASP A 370 32.93 26.81 24.36
N GLY A 371 32.33 27.29 23.26
CA GLY A 371 32.70 28.51 22.55
C GLY A 371 33.99 28.43 21.74
N LYS A 372 34.63 27.25 21.62
CA LYS A 372 35.96 27.13 21.00
C LYS A 372 36.02 26.42 19.65
N SER A 373 35.05 25.58 19.27
CA SER A 373 34.89 25.16 17.87
C SER A 373 33.59 24.40 17.52
N SER A 374 32.74 24.05 18.49
CA SER A 374 31.51 23.31 18.18
C SER A 374 30.38 24.25 17.77
N THR A 375 29.95 24.21 16.51
CA THR A 375 28.70 24.86 16.08
C THR A 375 27.52 24.21 16.83
N PRO A 376 26.63 24.99 17.47
CA PRO A 376 25.47 24.43 18.14
C PRO A 376 24.53 23.75 17.15
N GLU A 377 23.82 22.71 17.61
CA GLU A 377 22.86 21.98 16.78
C GLU A 377 21.67 22.89 16.46
N ILE A 378 21.36 23.03 15.17
CA ILE A 378 20.20 23.78 14.69
C ILE A 378 18.96 22.89 14.74
N THR A 379 17.88 23.39 15.35
CA THR A 379 16.56 22.75 15.35
C THR A 379 15.50 23.73 14.88
N VAL A 380 14.45 23.22 14.23
CA VAL A 380 13.24 23.99 13.96
C VAL A 380 12.29 23.84 15.14
N LYS A 381 11.72 24.96 15.61
CA LYS A 381 10.68 25.00 16.63
C LYS A 381 9.39 25.54 16.03
N PHE A 382 8.26 25.13 16.60
CA PHE A 382 6.93 25.57 16.23
C PHE A 382 6.26 26.24 17.43
N ILE A 383 5.79 27.48 17.25
CA ILE A 383 4.93 28.17 18.21
C ILE A 383 3.51 28.20 17.63
N PRO A 384 2.52 27.54 18.26
CA PRO A 384 1.16 27.55 17.78
C PRO A 384 0.54 28.96 17.86
N SER A 385 -0.27 29.31 16.87
CA SER A 385 -1.10 30.52 16.91
C SER A 385 -2.20 30.41 17.97
N ASP A 386 -2.84 31.53 18.32
CA ASP A 386 -3.93 31.53 19.29
C ASP A 386 -5.16 30.76 18.78
N LEU A 387 -5.37 30.72 17.46
CA LEU A 387 -6.35 29.85 16.81
C LEU A 387 -6.07 28.37 17.15
N THR A 388 -4.82 27.93 16.96
CA THR A 388 -4.39 26.55 17.23
C THR A 388 -4.49 26.21 18.72
N LYS A 389 -4.08 27.12 19.61
CA LYS A 389 -4.21 26.94 21.07
C LYS A 389 -5.68 26.79 21.50
N THR A 390 -6.56 27.61 20.93
CA THR A 390 -8.01 27.59 21.22
C THR A 390 -8.69 26.32 20.70
N ALA A 391 -8.21 25.76 19.59
CA ALA A 391 -8.70 24.48 19.09
C ALA A 391 -8.29 23.32 20.02
N ILE A 392 -7.04 23.33 20.51
CA ILE A 392 -6.52 22.29 21.41
C ILE A 392 -7.19 22.32 22.79
N SER A 393 -7.49 23.51 23.33
CA SER A 393 -8.09 23.62 24.67
C SER A 393 -9.48 22.99 24.80
N LYS A 394 -10.16 22.73 23.69
CA LYS A 394 -11.48 22.07 23.63
C LYS A 394 -11.41 20.55 23.59
N VAL A 395 -10.22 19.98 23.43
CA VAL A 395 -10.01 18.54 23.31
C VAL A 395 -10.08 17.87 24.69
N THR A 396 -10.86 16.81 24.80
CA THR A 396 -10.96 16.01 26.04
C THR A 396 -10.09 14.75 25.95
N VAL A 397 -9.66 14.21 27.11
CA VAL A 397 -8.75 13.05 27.16
C VAL A 397 -9.53 11.80 27.51
N GLU A 398 -9.27 10.71 26.79
CA GLU A 398 -9.81 9.38 27.10
C GLU A 398 -8.67 8.42 27.44
N GLN A 399 -8.73 7.80 28.62
CA GLN A 399 -7.76 6.78 29.01
C GLN A 399 -8.13 5.44 28.39
N THR A 400 -7.31 4.96 27.46
CA THR A 400 -7.59 3.73 26.68
C THR A 400 -6.87 2.49 27.21
N GLY A 401 -6.06 2.64 28.27
CA GLY A 401 -5.43 1.53 28.97
C GLY A 401 -4.01 1.82 29.44
N TYR A 402 -3.41 0.80 30.04
CA TYR A 402 -2.01 0.79 30.45
C TYR A 402 -1.15 0.22 29.33
N SER A 403 0.00 0.85 29.08
CA SER A 403 0.99 0.31 28.16
C SER A 403 2.35 0.42 28.80
N GLU A 404 2.89 -0.73 29.18
CA GLU A 404 4.29 -0.88 29.52
C GLU A 404 5.04 -1.36 28.28
N PRO A 405 5.76 -0.48 27.58
CA PRO A 405 6.62 -0.92 26.50
C PRO A 405 7.81 -1.68 27.12
N GLN A 406 7.65 -3.00 27.24
CA GLN A 406 8.66 -3.93 27.73
C GLN A 406 9.84 -4.00 26.76
N ALA A 407 11.01 -4.35 27.29
CA ALA A 407 12.13 -4.67 26.43
C ALA A 407 11.86 -6.03 25.77
N THR A 408 12.25 -6.17 24.51
CA THR A 408 12.02 -7.39 23.74
C THR A 408 13.30 -7.81 23.07
N ILE A 409 13.58 -9.12 23.14
CA ILE A 409 14.66 -9.75 22.40
C ILE A 409 14.04 -10.35 21.15
N ALA A 410 14.43 -9.85 19.98
CA ALA A 410 13.89 -10.31 18.71
C ALA A 410 14.75 -11.40 18.07
N GLN A 411 16.08 -11.28 18.20
CA GLN A 411 17.03 -12.18 17.58
C GLN A 411 18.26 -12.35 18.47
N ILE A 412 18.80 -13.57 18.46
CA ILE A 412 20.06 -13.94 19.10
C ILE A 412 20.91 -14.57 18.00
N GLN A 413 22.12 -14.06 17.84
CA GLN A 413 23.06 -14.51 16.83
C GLN A 413 24.40 -14.87 17.48
N ASP A 414 24.91 -16.04 17.14
CA ASP A 414 26.28 -16.44 17.42
C ASP A 414 27.21 -15.79 16.39
N ILE A 415 28.20 -15.03 16.85
CA ILE A 415 29.07 -14.24 15.96
C ILE A 415 30.12 -15.12 15.28
N ASP A 416 30.58 -16.18 15.94
CA ASP A 416 31.65 -17.04 15.42
C ASP A 416 31.15 -17.92 14.27
N THR A 417 29.93 -18.44 14.37
CA THR A 417 29.28 -19.24 13.32
C THR A 417 28.41 -18.41 12.38
N GLY A 418 28.01 -17.20 12.78
CA GLY A 418 27.02 -16.37 12.09
C GLY A 418 25.58 -16.88 12.22
N GLY A 419 25.36 -18.00 12.92
CA GLY A 419 24.07 -18.68 13.07
C GLY A 419 23.06 -17.90 13.91
N THR A 420 21.79 -17.98 13.53
CA THR A 420 20.66 -17.38 14.27
C THR A 420 19.66 -18.42 14.77
N ASP A 421 20.07 -19.69 14.74
CA ASP A 421 19.32 -20.88 15.16
C ASP A 421 19.28 -21.07 16.68
N ARG A 422 19.72 -20.05 17.44
CA ARG A 422 19.76 -20.03 18.92
C ARG A 422 20.75 -21.05 19.50
N VAL A 423 21.70 -21.52 18.69
CA VAL A 423 22.84 -22.30 19.15
C VAL A 423 24.03 -21.36 19.33
N LEU A 424 24.66 -21.41 20.51
CA LEU A 424 25.78 -20.55 20.88
C LEU A 424 27.04 -21.37 21.13
N THR A 425 28.18 -20.85 20.68
CA THR A 425 29.49 -21.48 20.79
C THR A 425 30.15 -21.09 22.10
N ILE A 426 30.57 -22.07 22.91
CA ILE A 426 31.30 -21.81 24.16
C ILE A 426 32.53 -20.95 23.88
N LYS A 427 32.75 -19.94 24.74
CA LYS A 427 33.82 -18.92 24.64
C LYS A 427 33.72 -18.00 23.39
N GLY A 428 32.65 -18.12 22.61
CA GLY A 428 32.37 -17.24 21.49
C GLY A 428 31.73 -15.89 21.90
N SER A 429 31.29 -15.13 20.91
CA SER A 429 30.55 -13.88 21.10
C SER A 429 29.09 -13.98 20.63
N VAL A 430 28.21 -13.31 21.35
CA VAL A 430 26.78 -13.28 21.03
C VAL A 430 26.29 -11.86 20.79
N GLN A 431 25.51 -11.70 19.73
CA GLN A 431 24.77 -10.49 19.44
C GLN A 431 23.29 -10.68 19.70
N ILE A 432 22.71 -9.74 20.44
CA ILE A 432 21.27 -9.70 20.73
C ILE A 432 20.69 -8.44 20.09
N THR A 433 19.68 -8.61 19.24
CA THR A 433 18.94 -7.51 18.61
C THR A 433 17.52 -7.46 19.13
N GLY A 434 17.00 -6.26 19.39
CA GLY A 434 15.69 -6.08 19.98
C GLY A 434 15.32 -4.62 20.25
N LYS A 435 14.46 -4.39 21.24
CA LYS A 435 14.05 -3.03 21.66
C LYS A 435 14.32 -2.83 23.13
N LYS A 436 14.93 -1.69 23.48
CA LYS A 436 15.22 -1.21 24.85
C LYS A 436 16.16 -2.13 25.64
N LEU A 437 17.19 -2.62 24.97
CA LEU A 437 18.16 -3.56 25.54
C LEU A 437 19.30 -2.88 26.31
N LEU A 438 19.39 -1.54 26.28
CA LEU A 438 20.52 -0.80 26.84
C LEU A 438 20.75 -1.16 28.32
N ILE A 439 21.92 -1.70 28.64
CA ILE A 439 22.29 -2.10 30.00
C ILE A 439 22.92 -0.90 30.72
N GLY A 440 22.34 -0.49 31.85
CA GLY A 440 22.88 0.60 32.66
C GLY A 440 22.25 0.67 34.04
N GLY A 441 23.04 1.00 35.06
CA GLY A 441 22.69 0.84 36.47
C GLY A 441 23.68 -0.09 37.18
N ASP A 442 23.84 0.06 38.49
CA ASP A 442 24.91 -0.61 39.24
C ASP A 442 24.55 -2.09 39.52
N ASP A 443 23.25 -2.39 39.53
CA ASP A 443 22.62 -3.70 39.64
C ASP A 443 22.16 -4.29 38.28
N SER A 444 22.52 -3.63 37.17
CA SER A 444 22.16 -4.05 35.81
C SER A 444 23.17 -5.07 35.26
N GLY A 445 22.73 -5.89 34.30
CA GLY A 445 23.60 -6.88 33.69
C GLY A 445 22.87 -7.85 32.77
N ILE A 446 23.62 -8.89 32.39
CA ILE A 446 23.16 -9.99 31.55
C ILE A 446 23.51 -11.28 32.28
N TRP A 447 22.57 -12.22 32.33
CA TRP A 447 22.72 -13.52 32.97
C TRP A 447 22.27 -14.64 32.05
N PHE A 448 22.87 -15.81 32.21
CA PHE A 448 22.41 -17.06 31.63
C PHE A 448 21.80 -17.91 32.74
N ALA A 449 20.50 -18.11 32.66
CA ALA A 449 19.75 -18.94 33.60
C ALA A 449 19.65 -20.36 33.04
N PRO A 450 20.16 -21.39 33.74
CA PRO A 450 20.00 -22.79 33.32
C PRO A 450 18.53 -23.13 33.13
N ALA A 451 18.18 -23.72 31.98
CA ALA A 451 16.82 -24.09 31.65
C ALA A 451 16.67 -25.62 31.70
N THR A 452 15.70 -26.11 32.48
CA THR A 452 15.50 -27.54 32.74
C THR A 452 14.10 -28.01 32.33
N GLY A 453 13.98 -29.32 32.01
CA GLY A 453 12.74 -29.96 31.57
C GLY A 453 12.30 -29.61 30.13
N ASP A 454 11.24 -30.26 29.66
CA ASP A 454 10.75 -30.11 28.26
C ASP A 454 10.25 -28.70 27.92
N ASN A 455 9.89 -27.91 28.93
CA ASN A 455 9.39 -26.53 28.79
C ASN A 455 10.46 -25.44 29.03
N TYR A 456 11.73 -25.81 29.22
CA TYR A 456 12.84 -24.87 29.45
C TYR A 456 12.55 -23.89 30.59
N VAL A 457 12.17 -24.43 31.76
CA VAL A 457 11.84 -23.64 32.96
C VAL A 457 13.14 -23.19 33.64
N ILE A 458 13.18 -21.94 34.11
CA ILE A 458 14.31 -21.38 34.86
C ILE A 458 13.93 -21.15 36.32
N ASP A 459 14.89 -21.29 37.23
CA ASP A 459 14.73 -20.89 38.62
C ASP A 459 14.75 -19.35 38.73
N GLU A 460 13.67 -18.76 39.22
CA GLU A 460 13.52 -17.31 39.38
C GLU A 460 14.30 -16.74 40.56
N THR A 461 14.76 -17.57 41.51
CA THR A 461 15.58 -17.11 42.65
C THR A 461 16.99 -16.67 42.23
N GLY A 462 17.46 -17.18 41.08
CA GLY A 462 18.72 -16.78 40.48
C GLY A 462 19.98 -17.41 41.09
N ALA A 463 19.84 -18.47 41.90
CA ALA A 463 20.95 -19.10 42.61
C ALA A 463 22.07 -19.60 41.68
N ASP A 464 21.69 -20.20 40.54
CA ASP A 464 22.62 -20.82 39.58
C ASP A 464 22.83 -20.00 38.30
N TRP A 465 22.47 -18.71 38.30
CA TRP A 465 22.58 -17.87 37.11
C TRP A 465 24.01 -17.40 36.87
N VAL A 466 24.52 -17.64 35.66
CA VAL A 466 25.87 -17.22 35.28
C VAL A 466 25.84 -15.78 34.75
N LYS A 467 26.50 -14.85 35.44
CA LYS A 467 26.53 -13.44 35.05
C LYS A 467 27.60 -13.17 33.99
N VAL A 468 27.27 -12.38 32.97
CA VAL A 468 28.25 -11.81 32.04
C VAL A 468 29.01 -10.70 32.75
N THR A 469 30.29 -10.98 33.05
CA THR A 469 31.21 -10.04 33.71
C THR A 469 32.10 -9.28 32.72
N ALA A 470 32.20 -9.76 31.48
CA ALA A 470 32.97 -9.12 30.43
C ALA A 470 32.35 -7.80 29.97
N THR A 471 33.20 -6.88 29.50
CA THR A 471 32.75 -5.60 28.94
C THR A 471 31.95 -5.82 27.66
N LEU A 472 30.79 -5.16 27.56
CA LEU A 472 29.95 -5.19 26.37
C LEU A 472 30.65 -4.45 25.23
N SER A 473 30.93 -5.14 24.12
CA SER A 473 31.49 -4.56 22.91
C SER A 473 30.53 -3.58 22.23
N VAL A 474 29.22 -3.85 22.32
CA VAL A 474 28.17 -2.91 21.91
C VAL A 474 27.10 -2.87 23.01
N ASN A 475 26.76 -1.66 23.45
CA ASN A 475 25.68 -1.41 24.40
C ASN A 475 24.77 -0.31 23.86
N LYS A 476 23.81 -0.67 23.00
CA LYS A 476 22.85 0.26 22.39
C LYS A 476 21.42 -0.18 22.68
N PRO A 477 20.43 0.73 22.65
CA PRO A 477 19.02 0.38 22.91
C PRO A 477 18.44 -0.70 21.97
N GLY A 478 18.99 -0.85 20.77
CA GLY A 478 18.54 -1.86 19.80
C GLY A 478 19.44 -3.10 19.70
N THR A 479 20.65 -3.06 20.25
CA THR A 479 21.67 -4.09 20.00
C THR A 479 22.64 -4.19 21.17
N LEU A 480 22.90 -5.42 21.61
CA LEU A 480 23.96 -5.77 22.54
C LEU A 480 24.93 -6.74 21.85
N LEU A 481 26.23 -6.57 22.08
CA LEU A 481 27.27 -7.50 21.64
C LEU A 481 28.23 -7.73 22.80
N PHE A 482 28.45 -8.99 23.17
CA PHE A 482 29.32 -9.35 24.28
C PHE A 482 29.84 -10.79 24.15
N PRO A 483 31.01 -11.09 24.74
CA PRO A 483 31.52 -12.46 24.80
C PRO A 483 30.76 -13.29 25.84
N LEU A 484 30.61 -14.58 25.59
CA LEU A 484 30.02 -15.54 26.53
C LEU A 484 30.91 -15.72 27.78
N PRO A 485 30.32 -15.92 28.97
CA PRO A 485 31.08 -16.18 30.20
C PRO A 485 31.94 -17.43 30.09
N LYS A 486 33.16 -17.40 30.64
CA LYS A 486 34.07 -18.56 30.62
C LYS A 486 33.58 -19.72 31.50
N GLU A 487 32.77 -19.43 32.51
CA GLU A 487 32.20 -20.45 33.40
C GLU A 487 30.98 -21.17 32.80
N LEU A 488 30.51 -20.74 31.62
CA LEU A 488 29.33 -21.32 30.99
C LEU A 488 29.67 -22.71 30.40
N THR A 489 28.90 -23.73 30.79
CA THR A 489 29.04 -25.10 30.29
C THR A 489 28.06 -25.39 29.16
N ALA A 490 28.23 -26.53 28.48
CA ALA A 490 27.29 -26.95 27.45
C ALA A 490 25.94 -27.31 28.07
N GLY A 491 24.85 -26.80 27.49
CA GLY A 491 23.51 -26.96 28.06
C GLY A 491 22.49 -25.98 27.50
N ASN A 492 21.26 -26.04 28.01
CA ASN A 492 20.19 -25.14 27.62
C ASN A 492 20.03 -24.01 28.65
N TYR A 493 19.86 -22.79 28.15
CA TYR A 493 19.77 -21.59 28.99
C TYR A 493 18.67 -20.65 28.48
N ARG A 494 18.22 -19.72 29.33
CA ARG A 494 17.58 -18.48 28.91
C ARG A 494 18.46 -17.30 29.27
N ILE A 495 18.53 -16.32 28.38
CA ILE A 495 19.27 -15.08 28.63
C ILE A 495 18.34 -14.14 29.39
N VAL A 496 18.78 -13.70 30.56
CA VAL A 496 18.06 -12.76 31.41
C VAL A 496 18.80 -11.42 31.38
N LEU A 497 18.12 -10.37 30.94
CA LEU A 497 18.61 -9.00 30.93
C LEU A 497 17.95 -8.23 32.07
N LYS A 498 18.74 -7.60 32.94
CA LYS A 498 18.22 -6.66 33.93
C LYS A 498 18.81 -5.29 33.70
N THR A 499 17.97 -4.26 33.57
CA THR A 499 18.43 -2.89 33.34
C THR A 499 17.54 -1.83 33.96
N ARG A 500 18.17 -0.71 34.36
CA ARG A 500 17.50 0.53 34.77
C ARG A 500 17.37 1.53 33.62
N CYS A 501 18.02 1.31 32.48
CA CYS A 501 18.01 2.24 31.36
C CYS A 501 17.03 1.83 30.26
N THR A 502 16.63 2.79 29.42
CA THR A 502 15.74 2.55 28.25
C THR A 502 16.41 2.91 26.94
N SER A 503 16.76 4.18 26.77
CA SER A 503 17.33 4.73 25.54
C SER A 503 18.58 5.58 25.77
N SER A 504 18.90 5.92 27.02
CA SER A 504 20.07 6.72 27.40
C SER A 504 20.61 6.26 28.76
N LEU A 505 21.94 6.32 28.92
CA LEU A 505 22.63 6.01 30.18
C LEU A 505 22.45 7.10 31.25
N HIS A 506 22.06 8.32 30.84
CA HIS A 506 21.87 9.45 31.76
C HIS A 506 20.60 9.35 32.59
N TYR A 507 19.60 8.57 32.14
CA TYR A 507 18.30 8.45 32.79
C TYR A 507 18.11 7.01 33.29
N LYS A 508 18.27 6.80 34.60
CA LYS A 508 18.09 5.51 35.28
C LYS A 508 16.72 5.42 35.98
N ARG A 509 16.00 4.31 35.76
CA ARG A 509 14.74 3.95 36.44
C ARG A 509 14.99 3.63 37.91
N LYS A 510 14.00 3.90 38.78
CA LYS A 510 14.01 3.50 40.20
C LYS A 510 13.86 1.99 40.41
N GLU A 511 13.16 1.30 39.52
CA GLU A 511 12.99 -0.16 39.57
C GLU A 511 13.80 -0.84 38.47
N LEU A 512 14.29 -2.04 38.78
CA LEU A 512 15.05 -2.87 37.86
C LEU A 512 14.08 -3.64 36.97
N VAL A 513 14.19 -3.49 35.65
CA VAL A 513 13.33 -4.19 34.69
C VAL A 513 14.05 -5.42 34.16
N THR A 514 13.36 -6.56 34.20
CA THR A 514 13.86 -7.86 33.75
C THR A 514 13.24 -8.24 32.41
N THR A 515 14.03 -8.83 31.51
CA THR A 515 13.59 -9.35 30.22
C THR A 515 14.28 -10.68 29.97
N ILE A 516 13.51 -11.70 29.58
CA ILE A 516 13.98 -13.08 29.44
C ILE A 516 13.83 -13.47 27.97
N SER A 517 14.85 -14.11 27.41
CA SER A 517 14.81 -14.62 26.04
C SER A 517 14.03 -15.94 25.93
N ASP A 518 13.80 -16.36 24.70
CA ASP A 518 13.56 -17.77 24.39
C ASP A 518 14.78 -18.63 24.76
N ALA A 519 14.60 -19.95 24.82
CA ALA A 519 15.68 -20.88 25.12
C ALA A 519 16.80 -20.83 24.05
N VAL A 520 18.04 -20.90 24.52
CA VAL A 520 19.26 -21.02 23.71
C VAL A 520 20.03 -22.26 24.13
N THR A 521 20.70 -22.91 23.18
CA THR A 521 21.54 -24.08 23.45
C THR A 521 23.00 -23.70 23.28
N VAL A 522 23.79 -23.90 24.33
CA VAL A 522 25.22 -23.65 24.34
C VAL A 522 25.95 -24.97 24.06
N LYS A 523 26.85 -24.98 23.07
CA LYS A 523 27.63 -26.16 22.67
C LYS A 523 29.12 -25.85 22.58
N GLU A 524 29.95 -26.88 22.74
CA GLU A 524 31.37 -26.80 22.42
C GLU A 524 31.56 -26.58 20.92
N ALA A 525 32.58 -25.81 20.54
CA ALA A 525 32.95 -25.63 19.14
C ALA A 525 33.34 -27.00 18.55
N SER A 526 32.66 -27.41 17.48
CA SER A 526 32.98 -28.61 16.71
C SER A 526 34.18 -28.39 15.79
#